data_AF-A0A661LZY5-F1
#
_entry.id   AF-A0A661LZY5-F1
#
_cell.length_a   1.000
_cell.length_b   1.000
_cell.length_c   1.000
_cell.angle_alpha   90.00
_cell.angle_beta   90.00
_cell.angle_gamma   90.00
#
_symmetry.space_group_name_H-M   'P 1'
#
loop_
_entity.id
_entity.type
_entity.pdbx_description
1 polymer ?
#
loop_
_entity_poly.entity_id
_entity_poly.type
_entity_poly.pdbx_seq_one_letter_code
_entity_poly.pdbx_strand_id
1 'polypeptide(L)'
;MMKSLVEGGYGGRIVPVNPGRREVAGLASVPSVLEHPGSLDAAIIVVPAGRVERVFEECAEKGVRGIVLITAGFKEIEDPEGALRQERLVALAERSRIPVVGPNTFGMVNRHVNLNASFTPEFSLLEPGGISLVSQSGGISHLLAFMAMEQGVRIGKV
;
A
#
# COMPACT_ATOMS: atom_id res chain seq x y z
N MET A 1 3.07 -7.71 -4.11
CA MET A 1 2.34 -6.46 -4.40
C MET A 1 1.93 -6.36 -5.86
N MET A 2 2.84 -6.20 -6.83
CA MET A 2 2.44 -6.07 -8.25
C MET A 2 1.56 -7.24 -8.73
N LYS A 3 1.92 -8.48 -8.35
CA LYS A 3 1.10 -9.67 -8.58
C LYS A 3 -0.34 -9.49 -8.08
N SER A 4 -0.51 -9.05 -6.84
CA SER A 4 -1.81 -8.83 -6.20
C SER A 4 -2.69 -7.84 -6.97
N LEU A 5 -2.11 -6.77 -7.51
CA LEU A 5 -2.85 -5.77 -8.29
C LEU A 5 -3.18 -6.25 -9.70
N VAL A 6 -2.19 -6.81 -10.39
CA VAL A 6 -2.30 -7.20 -11.81
C VAL A 6 -3.15 -8.46 -11.96
N GLU A 7 -2.80 -9.54 -11.25
CA GLU A 7 -3.55 -10.80 -11.30
C GLU A 7 -4.84 -10.74 -10.48
N GLY A 8 -4.93 -9.83 -9.49
CA GLY A 8 -6.15 -9.59 -8.72
C GLY A 8 -7.24 -8.86 -9.48
N GLY A 9 -6.99 -8.44 -10.73
CA GLY A 9 -7.98 -7.87 -11.63
C GLY A 9 -8.40 -6.45 -11.30
N TYR A 10 -7.50 -5.63 -10.72
CA TYR A 10 -7.79 -4.23 -10.46
C TYR A 10 -8.10 -3.51 -11.78
N GLY A 11 -9.30 -2.93 -11.88
CA GLY A 11 -9.77 -2.29 -13.11
C GLY A 11 -9.23 -0.87 -13.34
N GLY A 12 -8.55 -0.30 -12.36
CA GLY A 12 -7.93 1.02 -12.47
C GLY A 12 -6.55 0.96 -13.14
N ARG A 13 -6.00 2.14 -13.44
CA ARG A 13 -4.64 2.24 -13.99
C ARG A 13 -3.61 1.88 -12.92
N ILE A 14 -2.70 0.98 -13.25
CA ILE A 14 -1.54 0.64 -12.42
C ILE A 14 -0.30 1.29 -13.05
N VAL A 15 0.44 2.08 -12.27
CA VAL A 15 1.69 2.73 -12.70
C VAL A 15 2.83 2.24 -11.81
N PRO A 16 3.63 1.27 -12.27
CA PRO A 16 4.81 0.86 -11.52
C PRO A 16 5.86 1.97 -11.54
N VAL A 17 6.47 2.22 -10.38
CA VAL A 17 7.57 3.18 -10.22
C VAL A 17 8.83 2.43 -9.83
N ASN A 18 9.84 2.45 -10.69
CA ASN A 18 11.12 1.80 -10.44
C ASN A 18 12.24 2.50 -11.23
N PRO A 19 13.26 3.09 -10.56
CA PRO A 19 14.35 3.78 -11.25
C PRO A 19 15.29 2.85 -12.03
N GLY A 20 15.32 1.56 -11.71
CA GLY A 20 16.22 0.58 -12.32
C GLY A 20 15.57 -0.31 -13.38
N ARG A 21 14.26 -0.19 -13.61
CA ARG A 21 13.53 -1.03 -14.58
C ARG A 21 12.64 -0.16 -15.46
N ARG A 22 12.55 -0.52 -16.74
CA ARG A 22 11.62 0.09 -17.70
C ARG A 22 10.27 -0.63 -17.77
N GLU A 23 10.21 -1.86 -17.25
CA GLU A 23 9.01 -2.66 -17.18
C GLU A 23 8.97 -3.46 -15.87
N VAL A 24 7.78 -3.56 -15.27
CA VAL A 24 7.50 -4.38 -14.07
C VAL A 24 6.16 -5.09 -14.27
N ALA A 25 6.17 -6.42 -14.18
CA ALA A 25 4.97 -7.25 -14.33
C ALA A 25 4.19 -6.99 -15.63
N GLY A 26 4.90 -6.81 -16.76
CA GLY A 26 4.30 -6.55 -18.07
C GLY A 26 3.79 -5.11 -18.27
N LEU A 27 4.02 -4.22 -17.31
CA LEU A 27 3.60 -2.81 -17.37
C LEU A 27 4.82 -1.90 -17.48
N ALA A 28 4.74 -0.89 -18.35
CA ALA A 28 5.76 0.15 -18.45
C ALA A 28 5.91 0.87 -17.10
N SER A 29 7.15 1.04 -16.65
CA SER A 29 7.46 1.71 -15.38
C SER A 29 8.18 3.03 -15.58
N VAL A 30 7.90 3.97 -14.69
CA VAL A 30 8.57 5.28 -14.63
C VAL A 30 9.61 5.27 -13.49
N PRO A 31 10.70 6.05 -13.57
CA PRO A 31 11.73 6.02 -12.54
C PRO A 31 11.37 6.79 -11.26
N SER A 32 10.42 7.73 -11.34
CA SER A 32 9.87 8.51 -10.22
C SER A 32 8.37 8.73 -10.39
N VAL A 33 7.66 8.97 -9.28
CA VAL A 33 6.24 9.32 -9.23
C VAL A 33 5.97 10.61 -10.04
N LEU A 34 6.91 11.55 -10.05
CA LEU A 34 6.78 12.84 -10.72
C LEU A 34 6.72 12.71 -12.24
N GLU A 35 7.39 11.70 -12.81
CA GLU A 35 7.52 11.49 -14.25
C GLU A 35 6.25 10.91 -14.91
N HIS A 36 5.29 10.41 -14.12
CA HIS A 36 4.01 10.00 -14.70
C HIS A 36 3.20 11.24 -15.11
N PRO A 37 2.78 11.43 -16.38
CA PRO A 37 2.10 12.68 -16.78
C PRO A 37 0.67 12.85 -16.20
N GLY A 38 0.05 11.79 -15.70
CA GLY A 38 -1.31 11.82 -15.17
C GLY A 38 -1.42 12.08 -13.67
N SER A 39 -2.65 12.27 -13.20
CA SER A 39 -2.99 12.26 -11.77
C SER A 39 -2.92 10.84 -11.20
N LEU A 40 -2.55 10.75 -9.92
CA LEU A 40 -2.49 9.49 -9.18
C LEU A 40 -3.40 9.58 -7.95
N ASP A 41 -4.31 8.63 -7.82
CA ASP A 41 -5.30 8.65 -6.73
C ASP A 41 -4.71 8.11 -5.42
N ALA A 42 -3.87 7.08 -5.52
CA ALA A 42 -3.19 6.46 -4.41
C ALA A 42 -1.78 6.03 -4.79
N ALA A 43 -0.85 6.05 -3.82
CA ALA A 43 0.47 5.48 -3.95
C ALA A 43 0.68 4.33 -2.96
N ILE A 44 1.33 3.27 -3.42
CA ILE A 44 1.71 2.13 -2.59
C ILE A 44 3.24 2.15 -2.48
N ILE A 45 3.74 2.51 -1.30
CA ILE A 45 5.18 2.73 -1.08
C ILE A 45 5.80 1.45 -0.51
N VAL A 46 6.70 0.83 -1.30
CA VAL A 46 7.40 -0.43 -0.97
C VAL A 46 8.92 -0.27 -1.19
N VAL A 47 9.50 0.80 -0.63
CA VAL A 47 10.93 1.12 -0.76
C VAL A 47 11.65 0.94 0.58
N PRO A 48 12.99 0.84 0.64
CA PRO A 48 13.71 0.82 1.92
C PRO A 48 13.37 2.04 2.79
N ALA A 49 13.33 1.87 4.12
CA ALA A 49 12.90 2.91 5.07
C ALA A 49 13.57 4.27 4.85
N GLY A 50 14.89 4.28 4.61
CA GLY A 50 15.65 5.51 4.36
C GLY A 50 15.29 6.26 3.06
N ARG A 51 14.47 5.67 2.17
CA ARG A 51 13.97 6.33 0.96
C ARG A 51 12.51 6.77 1.06
N VAL A 52 11.80 6.39 2.12
CA VAL A 52 10.36 6.65 2.24
C VAL A 52 10.06 8.13 2.26
N GLU A 53 10.81 8.93 3.03
CA GLU A 53 10.60 10.37 3.16
C GLU A 53 10.63 11.06 1.79
N ARG A 54 11.69 10.82 1.00
CA ARG A 54 11.82 11.36 -0.37
C ARG A 54 10.67 10.92 -1.28
N VAL A 55 10.31 9.63 -1.29
CA VAL A 55 9.23 9.13 -2.16
C VAL A 55 7.89 9.72 -1.76
N PHE A 56 7.65 9.92 -0.46
CA PHE A 56 6.45 10.58 0.02
C PHE A 56 6.43 12.05 -0.42
N GLU A 57 7.54 12.77 -0.34
CA GLU A 57 7.62 14.15 -0.85
C GLU A 57 7.29 14.23 -2.34
N GLU A 58 7.81 13.30 -3.15
CA GLU A 58 7.43 13.18 -4.57
C GLU A 58 5.91 12.93 -4.74
N CYS A 59 5.30 12.09 -3.87
CA CYS A 59 3.85 11.88 -3.87
C CYS A 59 3.07 13.15 -3.50
N ALA A 60 3.56 13.92 -2.53
CA ALA A 60 2.95 15.16 -2.09
C ALA A 60 3.02 16.24 -3.17
N GLU A 61 4.18 16.41 -3.81
CA GLU A 61 4.36 17.30 -4.95
C GLU A 61 3.48 16.88 -6.14
N LYS A 62 3.31 15.57 -6.37
CA LYS A 62 2.42 15.06 -7.42
C LYS A 62 0.93 15.25 -7.12
N GLY A 63 0.57 15.58 -5.87
CA GLY A 63 -0.82 15.68 -5.44
C GLY A 63 -1.51 14.32 -5.31
N VAL A 64 -0.78 13.27 -4.93
CA VAL A 64 -1.37 11.95 -4.63
C VAL A 64 -2.38 12.08 -3.48
N ARG A 65 -3.57 11.46 -3.61
CA ARG A 65 -4.67 11.66 -2.65
C ARG A 65 -4.66 10.71 -1.45
N GLY A 66 -3.84 9.66 -1.46
CA GLY A 66 -3.69 8.73 -0.33
C GLY A 66 -2.49 7.81 -0.49
N ILE A 67 -1.95 7.33 0.62
CA ILE A 67 -0.76 6.46 0.63
C ILE A 67 -1.03 5.19 1.43
N VAL A 68 -0.62 4.04 0.87
CA VAL A 68 -0.44 2.78 1.61
C VAL A 68 1.07 2.56 1.76
N LEU A 69 1.57 2.74 2.98
CA LEU A 69 2.99 2.64 3.29
C LEU A 69 3.29 1.26 3.90
N ILE A 70 3.77 0.35 3.06
CA ILE A 70 4.07 -1.04 3.43
C ILE A 70 5.34 -1.11 4.29
N THR A 71 6.32 -0.28 3.98
CA THR A 71 7.66 -0.32 4.55
C THR A 71 7.67 -0.29 6.09
N ALA A 72 8.45 -1.19 6.68
CA ALA A 72 8.79 -1.24 8.11
C ALA A 72 10.12 -0.51 8.40
N GLY A 73 10.59 -0.53 9.65
CA GLY A 73 11.79 0.13 10.14
C GLY A 73 11.55 1.51 10.76
N PHE A 74 10.37 1.71 11.37
CA PHE A 74 9.94 2.95 12.01
C PHE A 74 9.86 2.80 13.54
N LYS A 75 8.85 3.36 14.23
CA LYS A 75 8.78 3.32 15.70
C LYS A 75 8.72 1.89 16.26
N GLU A 76 8.22 0.94 15.49
CA GLU A 76 8.04 -0.45 15.91
C GLU A 76 9.35 -1.21 16.14
N ILE A 77 10.48 -0.74 15.60
CA ILE A 77 11.77 -1.40 15.83
C ILE A 77 12.45 -0.97 17.15
N GLU A 78 11.78 -0.13 17.94
CA GLU A 78 12.23 0.33 19.27
C GLU A 78 13.62 0.99 19.27
N ASP A 79 13.97 1.63 18.16
CA ASP A 79 15.23 2.34 17.95
C ASP A 79 14.99 3.87 17.81
N PRO A 80 15.87 4.74 18.37
CA PRO A 80 15.69 6.19 18.30
C PRO A 80 15.61 6.75 16.88
N GLU A 81 16.36 6.20 15.93
CA GLU A 81 16.32 6.65 14.53
C GLU A 81 15.03 6.17 13.85
N GLY A 82 14.53 4.98 14.20
CA GLY A 82 13.20 4.50 13.78
C GLY A 82 12.07 5.42 14.26
N ALA A 83 12.11 5.86 15.52
CA ALA A 83 11.15 6.82 16.08
C ALA A 83 11.22 8.17 15.36
N LEU A 84 12.42 8.71 15.16
CA LEU A 84 12.62 9.99 14.46
C LEU A 84 12.15 9.94 13.00
N ARG A 85 12.33 8.81 12.30
CA ARG A 85 11.77 8.62 10.95
C ARG A 85 10.25 8.67 10.96
N GLN A 86 9.61 8.07 11.96
CA GLN A 86 8.15 8.09 12.06
C GLN A 86 7.63 9.50 12.36
N GLU A 87 8.30 10.25 13.24
CA GLU A 87 7.95 11.64 13.52
C GLU A 87 8.01 12.51 12.25
N ARG A 88 9.09 12.39 11.47
CA ARG A 88 9.24 13.09 10.18
C ARG A 88 8.12 12.72 9.19
N LEU A 89 7.78 11.43 9.14
CA LEU A 89 6.70 10.92 8.29
C LEU A 89 5.33 11.47 8.71
N VAL A 90 5.03 11.52 10.01
CA VAL A 90 3.77 12.10 10.53
C VAL A 90 3.69 13.58 10.17
N ALA A 91 4.76 14.35 10.42
CA ALA A 91 4.82 15.76 10.04
C ALA A 91 4.64 15.97 8.53
N LEU A 92 5.08 15.02 7.70
CA LEU A 92 4.89 15.05 6.25
C LEU A 92 3.44 14.75 5.85
N ALA A 93 2.81 13.76 6.45
CA ALA A 93 1.40 13.47 6.23
C ALA A 93 0.51 14.65 6.64
N GLU A 94 0.78 15.27 7.80
CA GLU A 94 0.03 16.43 8.30
C GLU A 94 0.16 17.66 7.40
N ARG A 95 1.40 18.04 7.02
CA ARG A 95 1.62 19.22 6.15
C ARG A 95 1.04 19.04 4.75
N SER A 96 1.12 17.82 4.21
CA SER A 96 0.60 17.50 2.86
C SER A 96 -0.90 17.21 2.85
N ARG A 97 -1.50 16.95 4.02
CA ARG A 97 -2.89 16.52 4.20
C ARG A 97 -3.21 15.22 3.44
N ILE A 98 -2.22 14.35 3.28
CA ILE A 98 -2.39 13.06 2.62
C ILE A 98 -2.69 12.00 3.68
N PRO A 99 -3.85 11.30 3.61
CA PRO A 99 -4.13 10.19 4.50
C PRO A 99 -3.19 9.01 4.20
N VAL A 100 -2.74 8.34 5.27
CA VAL A 100 -1.77 7.24 5.20
C VAL A 100 -2.30 6.01 5.94
N VAL A 101 -2.23 4.84 5.28
CA VAL A 101 -2.34 3.53 5.93
C VAL A 101 -0.92 3.00 6.13
N GLY A 102 -0.51 2.77 7.37
CA GLY A 102 0.85 2.37 7.74
C GLY A 102 1.57 3.42 8.61
N PRO A 103 2.91 3.38 8.72
CA PRO A 103 3.84 2.43 8.08
C PRO A 103 3.67 0.99 8.61
N ASN A 104 4.53 0.08 8.14
CA ASN A 104 4.58 -1.32 8.59
C ASN A 104 3.19 -2.01 8.54
N THR A 105 2.57 -1.97 7.36
CA THR A 105 1.34 -2.72 7.10
C THR A 105 1.57 -3.76 6.01
N PHE A 106 0.77 -4.82 6.00
CA PHE A 106 0.74 -5.73 4.87
C PHE A 106 0.05 -5.13 3.64
N GLY A 107 -0.76 -4.08 3.83
CA GLY A 107 -1.45 -3.33 2.80
C GLY A 107 -2.90 -3.02 3.13
N MET A 108 -3.71 -2.87 2.10
CA MET A 108 -5.18 -2.83 2.19
C MET A 108 -5.83 -3.56 1.01
N VAL A 109 -7.05 -4.03 1.21
CA VAL A 109 -7.85 -4.71 0.18
C VAL A 109 -9.26 -4.15 0.15
N ASN A 110 -9.78 -3.95 -1.06
CA ASN A 110 -11.19 -3.65 -1.31
C ASN A 110 -11.69 -4.47 -2.49
N ARG A 111 -12.38 -5.57 -2.18
CA ARG A 111 -12.88 -6.53 -3.16
C ARG A 111 -14.06 -6.00 -3.99
N HIS A 112 -14.75 -4.97 -3.53
CA HIS A 112 -15.83 -4.32 -4.29
C HIS A 112 -15.33 -3.62 -5.56
N VAL A 113 -14.03 -3.31 -5.64
CA VAL A 113 -13.39 -2.66 -6.80
C VAL A 113 -12.16 -3.43 -7.31
N ASN A 114 -12.05 -4.71 -6.93
CA ASN A 114 -10.91 -5.56 -7.21
C ASN A 114 -9.53 -4.98 -6.81
N LEU A 115 -9.48 -4.12 -5.80
CA LEU A 115 -8.22 -3.54 -5.33
C LEU A 115 -7.58 -4.46 -4.29
N ASN A 116 -6.45 -5.08 -4.61
CA ASN A 116 -5.60 -5.76 -3.64
C ASN A 116 -4.24 -5.03 -3.56
N ALA A 117 -4.20 -3.97 -2.75
CA ALA A 117 -3.00 -3.19 -2.45
C ALA A 117 -2.25 -3.80 -1.26
N SER A 118 -2.02 -5.11 -1.30
CA SER A 118 -1.26 -5.86 -0.30
C SER A 118 -0.19 -6.74 -0.95
N PHE A 119 0.76 -7.24 -0.15
CA PHE A 119 1.69 -8.27 -0.63
C PHE A 119 1.13 -9.70 -0.50
N THR A 120 -0.18 -9.86 -0.33
CA THR A 120 -0.87 -11.15 -0.15
C THR A 120 -1.85 -11.39 -1.33
N PRO A 121 -1.39 -12.00 -2.44
CA PRO A 121 -2.21 -12.22 -3.63
C PRO A 121 -3.49 -13.01 -3.36
N GLU A 122 -3.46 -13.94 -2.40
CA GLU A 122 -4.56 -14.81 -2.02
C GLU A 122 -5.78 -14.01 -1.55
N PHE A 123 -5.58 -12.80 -1.02
CA PHE A 123 -6.70 -11.94 -0.63
C PHE A 123 -7.54 -11.48 -1.82
N SER A 124 -7.07 -11.63 -3.06
CA SER A 124 -7.90 -11.43 -4.25
C SER A 124 -9.00 -12.50 -4.40
N LEU A 125 -8.87 -13.65 -3.72
CA LEU A 125 -9.88 -14.71 -3.68
C LEU A 125 -11.02 -14.43 -2.68
N LEU A 126 -10.89 -13.40 -1.83
CA LEU A 126 -11.98 -12.97 -0.96
C LEU A 126 -13.19 -12.58 -1.82
N GLU A 127 -14.34 -13.19 -1.50
CA GLU A 127 -15.62 -12.77 -2.07
C GLU A 127 -16.06 -11.44 -1.43
N PRO A 128 -16.51 -10.46 -2.23
CA PRO A 128 -16.99 -9.19 -1.70
C PRO A 128 -18.20 -9.41 -0.79
N GLY A 129 -18.09 -8.93 0.46
CA GLY A 129 -19.17 -8.98 1.44
C GLY A 129 -19.35 -7.68 2.21
N GLY A 130 -20.25 -7.72 3.19
CA GLY A 130 -20.59 -6.57 4.05
C GLY A 130 -19.64 -6.32 5.22
N ILE A 131 -18.68 -7.22 5.47
CA ILE A 131 -17.75 -7.13 6.60
C ILE A 131 -16.48 -6.38 6.16
N SER A 132 -16.01 -5.47 7.01
CA SER A 132 -14.68 -4.84 6.89
C SER A 132 -13.84 -5.25 8.10
N LEU A 133 -12.68 -5.83 7.84
CA LEU A 133 -11.71 -6.20 8.85
C LEU A 133 -10.66 -5.08 8.96
N VAL A 134 -10.38 -4.61 10.17
CA VAL A 134 -9.29 -3.67 10.44
C VAL A 134 -8.53 -4.21 11.63
N SER A 135 -7.20 -4.34 11.50
CA SER A 135 -6.37 -4.89 12.55
C SER A 135 -4.99 -4.24 12.55
N GLN A 136 -4.51 -3.92 13.74
CA GLN A 136 -3.15 -3.40 13.95
C GLN A 136 -2.09 -4.50 13.78
N SER A 137 -2.49 -5.78 13.90
CA SER A 137 -1.62 -6.92 13.63
C SER A 137 -1.84 -7.44 12.22
N GLY A 138 -0.81 -7.39 11.38
CA GLY A 138 -0.84 -8.02 10.07
C GLY A 138 -1.07 -9.53 10.18
N GLY A 139 -0.44 -10.20 11.15
CA GLY A 139 -0.61 -11.65 11.36
C GLY A 139 -2.06 -12.02 11.70
N ILE A 140 -2.72 -11.26 12.59
CA ILE A 140 -4.14 -11.49 12.91
C ILE A 140 -5.03 -11.22 11.69
N SER A 141 -4.71 -10.21 10.87
CA SER A 141 -5.45 -9.94 9.63
C SER A 141 -5.40 -11.14 8.68
N HIS A 142 -4.21 -11.74 8.51
CA HIS A 142 -4.05 -12.95 7.71
C HIS A 142 -4.82 -14.13 8.29
N LEU A 143 -4.68 -14.40 9.58
CA LEU A 143 -5.39 -15.48 10.25
C LEU A 143 -6.90 -15.37 10.02
N LEU A 144 -7.49 -14.21 10.36
CA LEU A 144 -8.93 -14.00 10.26
C LEU A 144 -9.43 -14.02 8.81
N ALA A 145 -8.68 -13.45 7.87
CA ALA A 145 -9.05 -13.45 6.46
C ALA A 145 -9.03 -14.86 5.85
N PHE A 146 -8.01 -15.67 6.15
CA PHE A 146 -7.94 -17.05 5.68
C PHE A 146 -9.02 -17.92 6.32
N MET A 147 -9.24 -17.79 7.63
CA MET A 147 -10.36 -18.46 8.31
C MET A 147 -11.71 -18.06 7.70
N ALA A 148 -11.90 -16.79 7.36
CA ALA A 148 -13.12 -16.33 6.72
C ALA A 148 -13.34 -16.99 5.35
N MET A 149 -12.28 -17.12 4.53
CA MET A 149 -12.37 -17.86 3.26
C MET A 149 -12.80 -19.31 3.47
N GLU A 150 -12.17 -20.02 4.41
CA GLU A 150 -12.49 -21.43 4.72
C GLU A 150 -13.92 -21.61 5.23
N GLN A 151 -14.43 -20.65 6.01
CA GLN A 151 -15.76 -20.69 6.61
C GLN A 151 -16.86 -20.05 5.74
N GLY A 152 -16.53 -19.60 4.52
CA GLY A 152 -17.48 -18.92 3.63
C GLY A 152 -17.97 -17.56 4.13
N VAL A 153 -17.23 -16.93 5.06
CA VAL A 153 -17.51 -15.58 5.56
C VAL A 153 -16.97 -14.56 4.57
N ARG A 154 -17.85 -13.67 4.10
CA ARG A 154 -17.50 -12.68 3.07
C ARG A 154 -16.98 -11.39 3.67
N ILE A 155 -15.66 -11.22 3.61
CA ILE A 155 -14.96 -9.97 3.98
C ILE A 155 -14.75 -9.13 2.72
N GLY A 156 -15.40 -7.97 2.64
CA GLY A 156 -15.30 -7.08 1.49
C GLY A 156 -14.08 -6.17 1.51
N LYS A 157 -13.57 -5.83 2.70
CA LYS A 157 -12.39 -4.97 2.89
C LYS A 157 -11.51 -5.49 4.03
N VAL A 158 -10.20 -5.40 3.84
CA VAL A 158 -9.18 -5.72 4.85
C VAL A 158 -8.19 -4.57 4.93
#